data_AF-A0AAE4A253-F1
#
_entry.id   AF-A0AAE4A253-F1
#
_cell.length_a   1.000
_cell.length_b   1.000
_cell.length_c   1.000
_cell.angle_alpha   90.00
_cell.angle_beta   90.00
_cell.angle_gamma   90.00
#
_symmetry.space_group_name_H-M   'P 1'
#
loop_
_entity.id
_entity.type
_entity.pdbx_description
1 polymer ?
#
loop_
_entity_poly.entity_id
_entity_poly.type
_entity_poly.pdbx_seq_one_letter_code
_entity_poly.pdbx_strand_id
1 'polypeptide(L)'
;MSDGRTVWWPKDSAWWRREHVVELGEEFGPAGPAVLDWLTCEAKAQNDGGRVKAGLRSCARGAFVEADLVDRVLLRAAALGALDDYVRADGRFTARISGWEQDNERGRAAFRKARQRERDGAVTDRDVSRPVTPGHAEAPTGEDRTGQQETAGAVIAAPAGAGGFDEHVIRLCRLQSELARARTNQASSSRRLLPTRRWHVAMDRLMRLDGWTPEQVEHVIRWVDRHSFWAPNVLTAEALRRHFDRFAAAINAERRGPPPPAGPAAIHDRGAARRARAAAAFAELVRPAPVIEQLEGSESRDVA
;
A
#
# COMPACT_ATOMS: atom_id res chain seq x y z
N MET A 1 21.05 13.31 18.34
CA MET A 1 19.98 13.26 19.34
C MET A 1 18.70 12.97 18.61
N SER A 2 17.94 11.95 19.02
CA SER A 2 16.61 11.67 18.45
C SER A 2 15.69 12.86 18.73
N ASP A 3 14.86 13.27 17.76
CA ASP A 3 13.93 14.41 17.81
C ASP A 3 12.78 14.27 18.84
N GLY A 4 13.02 13.60 19.98
CA GLY A 4 12.00 13.22 20.97
C GLY A 4 11.04 12.13 20.49
N ARG A 5 11.23 11.58 19.29
CA ARG A 5 10.34 10.55 18.74
C ARG A 5 10.68 9.19 19.34
N THR A 6 9.68 8.55 19.97
CA THR A 6 9.76 7.14 20.34
C THR A 6 9.84 6.31 19.07
N VAL A 7 10.94 5.57 18.92
CA VAL A 7 11.12 4.67 17.78
C VAL A 7 10.80 3.25 18.23
N TRP A 8 9.89 2.61 17.50
CA TRP A 8 9.50 1.22 17.74
C TRP A 8 9.83 0.39 16.52
N TRP A 9 10.25 -0.86 16.71
CA TRP A 9 10.34 -1.84 15.65
C TRP A 9 9.60 -3.13 16.05
N PRO A 10 8.89 -3.77 15.11
CA PRO A 10 8.16 -4.98 15.39
C PRO A 10 9.12 -6.17 15.45
N LYS A 11 9.22 -6.81 16.62
CA LYS A 11 9.92 -8.08 16.84
C LYS A 11 8.92 -9.15 17.24
N ASP A 12 8.77 -10.18 16.42
CA ASP A 12 7.93 -11.34 16.74
C ASP A 12 8.77 -12.50 17.31
N SER A 13 8.12 -13.54 17.81
CA SER A 13 8.81 -14.73 18.31
C SER A 13 9.49 -15.56 17.22
N ALA A 14 9.16 -15.33 15.93
CA ALA A 14 9.84 -16.00 14.83
C ALA A 14 11.24 -15.41 14.60
N TRP A 15 11.50 -14.18 15.04
CA TRP A 15 12.85 -13.58 15.02
C TRP A 15 13.88 -14.46 15.75
N TRP A 16 13.52 -14.99 16.92
CA TRP A 16 14.39 -15.87 17.72
C TRP A 16 14.65 -17.24 17.08
N ARG A 17 13.86 -17.63 16.07
CA ARG A 17 13.97 -18.93 15.38
C ARG A 17 14.73 -18.84 14.07
N ARG A 18 15.35 -17.69 13.76
CA ARG A 18 16.20 -17.56 12.58
C ARG A 18 17.48 -18.34 12.79
N GLU A 19 17.89 -19.09 11.78
CA GLU A 19 19.12 -19.90 11.81
C GLU A 19 20.31 -19.09 12.32
N HIS A 20 20.58 -17.91 11.75
CA HIS A 20 21.70 -17.07 12.21
C HIS A 20 21.57 -16.56 13.65
N VAL A 21 20.35 -16.36 14.18
CA VAL A 21 20.15 -15.94 15.59
C VAL A 21 20.44 -17.13 16.51
N VAL A 22 19.98 -18.32 16.13
CA VAL A 22 20.24 -19.58 16.85
C VAL A 22 21.73 -19.88 16.85
N GLU A 23 22.38 -19.89 15.68
CA GLU A 23 23.81 -20.16 15.55
C GLU A 23 24.68 -19.19 16.36
N LEU A 24 24.36 -17.88 16.35
CA LEU A 24 25.05 -16.91 17.19
C LEU A 24 24.78 -17.14 18.68
N GLY A 25 23.59 -17.60 19.04
CA GLY A 25 23.22 -17.99 20.39
C GLY A 25 23.98 -19.22 20.89
N GLU A 26 24.20 -20.21 20.03
CA GLU A 26 24.97 -21.41 20.34
C GLU A 26 26.46 -21.10 20.49
N GLU A 27 27.02 -20.24 19.62
CA GLU A 27 28.45 -19.93 19.62
C GLU A 27 28.84 -18.91 20.70
N PHE A 28 28.03 -17.88 20.93
CA PHE A 28 28.36 -16.78 21.85
C PHE A 28 27.43 -16.69 23.07
N GLY A 29 26.54 -17.68 23.25
CA GLY A 29 25.54 -17.63 24.31
C GLY A 29 24.57 -16.45 24.11
N PRO A 30 24.06 -15.84 25.20
CA PRO A 30 23.10 -14.73 25.09
C PRO A 30 23.68 -13.48 24.41
N ALA A 31 25.01 -13.35 24.33
CA ALA A 31 25.67 -12.21 23.71
C ALA A 31 25.39 -12.10 22.21
N GLY A 32 25.33 -13.23 21.50
CA GLY A 32 25.09 -13.27 20.06
C GLY A 32 23.77 -12.58 19.67
N PRO A 33 22.63 -13.07 20.18
CA PRO A 33 21.33 -12.45 19.94
C PRO A 33 21.21 -11.03 20.52
N ALA A 34 21.83 -10.74 21.68
CA ALA A 34 21.78 -9.40 22.28
C ALA A 34 22.47 -8.34 21.39
N VAL A 35 23.60 -8.67 20.78
CA VAL A 35 24.28 -7.79 19.82
C VAL A 35 23.41 -7.55 18.59
N LEU A 36 22.83 -8.61 17.99
CA LEU A 36 21.93 -8.44 16.84
C LEU A 36 20.69 -7.59 17.19
N ASP A 37 20.08 -7.84 18.34
CA ASP A 37 18.94 -7.07 18.82
C ASP A 37 19.29 -5.59 18.98
N TRP A 38 20.43 -5.28 19.59
CA TRP A 38 20.93 -3.92 19.70
C TRP A 38 21.12 -3.25 18.33
N LEU A 39 21.72 -3.96 17.36
CA LEU A 39 21.91 -3.43 16.01
C LEU A 39 20.58 -3.12 15.32
N THR A 40 19.55 -3.95 15.49
CA THR A 40 18.22 -3.68 14.92
C THR A 40 17.57 -2.44 15.54
N CYS A 41 17.78 -2.22 16.84
CA CYS A 41 17.32 -1.01 17.53
C CYS A 41 18.06 0.23 17.00
N GLU A 42 19.37 0.14 16.84
CA GLU A 42 20.20 1.24 16.32
C GLU A 42 19.87 1.55 14.86
N ALA A 43 19.69 0.52 14.02
CA ALA A 43 19.23 0.67 12.63
C ALA A 43 17.90 1.42 12.57
N LYS A 44 17.00 1.10 13.51
CA LYS A 44 15.71 1.75 13.61
C LYS A 44 15.84 3.22 14.01
N ALA A 45 16.68 3.50 15.00
CA ALA A 45 16.94 4.86 15.49
C ALA A 45 17.56 5.74 14.41
N GLN A 46 18.48 5.19 13.60
CA GLN A 46 19.11 5.87 12.47
C GLN A 46 18.18 6.04 11.27
N ASN A 47 17.15 5.18 11.16
CA ASN A 47 16.12 5.21 10.11
C ASN A 47 16.70 5.22 8.67
N ASP A 48 17.84 4.54 8.46
CA ASP A 48 18.59 4.48 7.20
C ASP A 48 18.40 3.13 6.49
N GLY A 49 17.15 2.70 6.33
CA GLY A 49 16.83 1.47 5.57
C GLY A 49 17.49 0.19 6.11
N GLY A 50 17.68 0.10 7.42
CA GLY A 50 18.32 -1.06 8.06
C GLY A 50 19.84 -0.98 8.13
N ARG A 51 20.44 0.08 7.58
CA ARG A 51 21.86 0.37 7.74
C ARG A 51 22.13 0.88 9.15
N VAL A 52 23.23 0.41 9.73
CA VAL A 52 23.77 0.82 11.02
C VAL A 52 25.17 1.37 10.79
N LYS A 53 25.46 2.50 11.43
CA LYS A 53 26.82 3.06 11.56
C LYS A 53 27.10 3.25 13.03
N ALA A 54 28.03 2.49 13.60
CA ALA A 54 28.29 2.50 15.04
C ALA A 54 29.74 2.18 15.39
N GLY A 55 30.11 2.45 16.65
CA GLY A 55 31.38 2.02 17.23
C GLY A 55 31.24 0.70 17.98
N LEU A 56 32.27 -0.15 17.97
CA LEU A 56 32.29 -1.42 18.72
C LEU A 56 32.00 -1.20 20.21
N ARG A 57 32.62 -0.17 20.81
CA ARG A 57 32.39 0.19 22.22
C ARG A 57 30.96 0.65 22.50
N SER A 58 30.29 1.29 21.54
CA SER A 58 28.90 1.72 21.70
C SER A 58 27.96 0.52 21.68
N CYS A 59 28.19 -0.40 20.73
CA CYS A 59 27.46 -1.67 20.64
C CYS A 59 27.66 -2.51 21.91
N ALA A 60 28.90 -2.62 22.40
CA ALA A 60 29.23 -3.35 23.63
C ALA A 60 28.46 -2.82 24.84
N ARG A 61 28.46 -1.50 25.04
CA ARG A 61 27.68 -0.87 26.13
C ARG A 61 26.18 -1.09 25.97
N GLY A 62 25.66 -1.01 24.76
CA GLY A 62 24.24 -1.17 24.48
C GLY A 62 23.73 -2.61 24.59
N ALA A 63 24.59 -3.58 24.28
CA ALA A 63 24.31 -5.02 24.40
C ALA A 63 24.80 -5.63 25.73
N PHE A 64 25.41 -4.83 26.62
CA PHE A 64 25.97 -5.25 27.91
C PHE A 64 27.02 -6.37 27.80
N VAL A 65 27.94 -6.24 26.85
CA VAL A 65 29.01 -7.22 26.57
C VAL A 65 30.34 -6.53 26.31
N GLU A 66 31.44 -7.29 26.30
CA GLU A 66 32.77 -6.76 26.00
C GLU A 66 32.96 -6.42 24.51
N ALA A 67 33.75 -5.38 24.23
CA ALA A 67 33.96 -4.89 22.85
C ALA A 67 34.61 -5.96 21.94
N ASP A 68 35.51 -6.78 22.47
CA ASP A 68 36.15 -7.86 21.72
C ASP A 68 35.16 -9.00 21.42
N LEU A 69 34.16 -9.20 22.29
CA LEU A 69 33.08 -10.16 22.02
C LEU A 69 32.14 -9.63 20.93
N VAL A 70 31.79 -8.35 20.96
CA VAL A 70 31.01 -7.71 19.88
C VAL A 70 31.70 -7.88 18.54
N ASP A 71 33.01 -7.64 18.48
CA ASP A 71 33.76 -7.75 17.24
C ASP A 71 33.67 -9.16 16.62
N ARG A 72 33.87 -10.19 17.46
CA ARG A 72 33.71 -11.60 17.04
C ARG A 72 32.29 -11.92 16.60
N VAL A 73 31.28 -11.45 17.34
CA VAL A 73 29.87 -11.65 17.00
C VAL A 73 29.53 -10.98 15.65
N LEU A 74 29.99 -9.76 15.40
CA LEU A 74 29.72 -9.04 14.15
C LEU A 74 30.36 -9.73 12.94
N LEU A 75 31.61 -10.18 13.08
CA LEU A 75 32.29 -10.94 12.03
C LEU A 75 31.55 -12.24 11.72
N ARG A 76 31.11 -12.96 12.76
CA ARG A 76 30.33 -14.20 12.58
C ARG A 76 28.95 -13.93 11.98
N ALA A 77 28.25 -12.88 12.44
CA ALA A 77 26.95 -12.48 11.91
C ALA A 77 27.02 -12.11 10.42
N ALA A 78 28.09 -11.44 9.99
CA ALA A 78 28.34 -11.18 8.57
C ALA A 78 28.58 -12.49 7.79
N ALA A 79 29.37 -13.41 8.34
CA ALA A 79 29.62 -14.72 7.71
C ALA A 79 28.35 -15.57 7.58
N LEU A 80 27.41 -15.45 8.51
CA LEU A 80 26.11 -16.13 8.50
C LEU A 80 25.05 -15.44 7.64
N GLY A 81 25.37 -14.31 7.00
CA GLY A 81 24.42 -13.53 6.21
C GLY A 81 23.35 -12.82 7.04
N ALA A 82 23.57 -12.63 8.35
CA ALA A 82 22.71 -11.78 9.18
C ALA A 82 22.97 -10.29 8.92
N LEU A 83 24.20 -9.95 8.49
CA LEU A 83 24.65 -8.60 8.17
C LEU A 83 25.16 -8.53 6.73
N ASP A 84 24.54 -7.66 5.93
CA ASP A 84 24.98 -7.31 4.58
C ASP A 84 25.93 -6.09 4.63
N ASP A 85 26.77 -5.91 3.60
CA ASP A 85 27.68 -4.77 3.45
C ASP A 85 28.55 -4.48 4.70
N TYR A 86 28.95 -5.51 5.46
CA TYR A 86 29.73 -5.32 6.69
C TYR A 86 31.13 -4.78 6.39
N VAL A 87 31.42 -3.59 6.88
CA VAL A 87 32.73 -2.92 6.76
C VAL A 87 33.16 -2.42 8.13
N ARG A 88 34.41 -2.69 8.51
CA ARG A 88 35.01 -2.27 9.78
C ARG A 88 36.27 -1.44 9.54
N ALA A 89 36.40 -0.32 10.25
CA ALA A 89 37.60 0.53 10.27
C ALA A 89 37.69 1.31 11.60
N ASP A 90 38.89 1.38 12.19
CA ASP A 90 39.19 2.23 13.36
C ASP A 90 38.21 2.09 14.55
N GLY A 91 37.84 0.85 14.90
CA GLY A 91 36.90 0.56 15.99
C GLY A 91 35.44 0.98 15.71
N ARG A 92 35.15 1.36 14.47
CA ARG A 92 33.81 1.62 13.93
C ARG A 92 33.47 0.61 12.86
N PHE A 93 32.17 0.45 12.62
CA PHE A 93 31.66 -0.40 11.56
C PHE A 93 30.42 0.21 10.92
N THR A 94 30.17 -0.25 9.70
CA THR A 94 28.91 -0.07 9.00
C THR A 94 28.40 -1.43 8.52
N ALA A 95 27.10 -1.63 8.56
CA ALA A 95 26.46 -2.87 8.13
C ALA A 95 25.00 -2.59 7.78
N ARG A 96 24.34 -3.49 7.06
CA ARG A 96 22.89 -3.50 6.87
C ARG A 96 22.31 -4.79 7.45
N ILE A 97 21.24 -4.70 8.22
CA ILE A 97 20.54 -5.90 8.71
C ILE A 97 19.88 -6.63 7.54
N SER A 98 20.23 -7.91 7.35
CA SER A 98 19.62 -8.71 6.29
C SER A 98 18.14 -8.94 6.55
N GLY A 99 17.31 -8.88 5.51
CA GLY A 99 15.84 -9.03 5.62
C GLY A 99 15.10 -7.86 6.28
N TRP A 100 15.78 -6.74 6.58
CA TRP A 100 15.21 -5.60 7.30
C TRP A 100 13.88 -5.05 6.75
N GLU A 101 13.79 -4.88 5.43
CA GLU A 101 12.59 -4.34 4.80
C GLU A 101 11.40 -5.30 4.94
N GLN A 102 11.64 -6.59 4.78
CA GLN A 102 10.62 -7.63 4.93
C GLN A 102 10.07 -7.66 6.35
N ASP A 103 10.94 -7.54 7.36
CA ASP A 103 10.56 -7.51 8.76
C ASP A 103 9.72 -6.29 9.11
N ASN A 104 10.17 -5.12 8.67
CA ASN A 104 9.42 -3.88 8.87
C ASN A 104 8.07 -3.91 8.17
N GLU A 105 8.01 -4.43 6.94
CA GLU A 105 6.76 -4.51 6.18
C GLU A 105 5.79 -5.51 6.82
N ARG A 106 6.27 -6.66 7.28
CA ARG A 106 5.45 -7.67 7.97
C ARG A 106 4.82 -7.11 9.23
N GLY A 107 5.59 -6.44 10.08
CA GLY A 107 5.06 -5.85 11.31
C GLY A 107 4.12 -4.68 11.04
N ARG A 108 4.40 -3.82 10.04
CA ARG A 108 3.46 -2.78 9.61
C ARG A 108 2.18 -3.36 9.04
N ALA A 109 2.25 -4.44 8.26
CA ALA A 109 1.09 -5.12 7.72
C ALA A 109 0.22 -5.74 8.82
N ALA A 110 0.84 -6.38 9.82
CA ALA A 110 0.14 -6.90 10.99
C ALA A 110 -0.56 -5.79 11.77
N PHE A 111 0.12 -4.67 12.03
CA PHE A 111 -0.47 -3.51 12.71
C PHE A 111 -1.64 -2.90 11.93
N ARG A 112 -1.50 -2.76 10.60
CA ARG A 112 -2.59 -2.29 9.72
C ARG A 112 -3.81 -3.23 9.78
N LYS A 113 -3.58 -4.55 9.77
CA LYS A 113 -4.65 -5.56 9.85
C LYS A 113 -5.32 -5.57 11.23
N ALA A 114 -4.57 -5.39 12.31
CA ALA A 114 -5.11 -5.26 13.66
C ALA A 114 -6.03 -4.04 13.78
N ARG A 115 -5.56 -2.85 13.34
CA ARG A 115 -6.39 -1.64 13.29
C ARG A 115 -7.61 -1.78 12.39
N GLN A 116 -7.50 -2.52 11.29
CA GLN A 116 -8.65 -2.80 10.45
C GLN A 116 -9.71 -3.61 11.21
N ARG A 117 -9.30 -4.69 11.90
CA ARG A 117 -10.21 -5.51 12.72
C ARG A 117 -10.87 -4.71 13.84
N GLU A 118 -10.13 -3.83 14.51
CA GLU A 118 -10.70 -2.93 15.53
C GLU A 118 -11.80 -2.03 14.94
N ARG A 119 -11.56 -1.47 13.76
CA ARG A 119 -12.56 -0.62 13.08
C ARG A 119 -13.77 -1.42 12.61
N ASP A 120 -13.57 -2.62 12.08
CA ASP A 120 -14.66 -3.47 11.57
C ASP A 120 -15.46 -4.10 12.72
N GLY A 121 -14.80 -4.44 13.84
CA GLY A 121 -15.43 -4.89 15.09
C GLY A 121 -16.26 -3.80 15.77
N ALA A 122 -15.78 -2.56 15.78
CA ALA A 122 -16.52 -1.41 16.32
C ALA A 122 -17.79 -1.06 15.49
N VAL A 123 -17.89 -1.54 14.25
CA VAL A 123 -19.09 -1.39 13.41
C VAL A 123 -20.13 -2.47 13.69
N THR A 124 -19.70 -3.67 14.08
CA THR A 124 -20.61 -4.81 14.36
C THR A 124 -21.24 -4.75 15.75
N ASP A 125 -20.59 -4.11 16.72
CA ASP A 125 -21.12 -3.94 18.09
C ASP A 125 -22.26 -2.89 18.18
N ARG A 126 -22.47 -2.09 17.13
CA ARG A 126 -23.58 -1.10 17.05
C ARG A 126 -24.86 -1.64 16.41
N ASP A 127 -24.87 -2.90 15.97
CA ASP A 127 -26.02 -3.49 15.25
C ASP A 127 -26.39 -4.88 15.79
N VAL A 128 -26.35 -5.05 17.11
CA VAL A 128 -26.87 -6.26 17.78
C VAL A 128 -28.27 -5.97 18.34
N SER A 129 -29.21 -5.81 17.42
CA SER A 129 -30.64 -6.04 17.65
C SER A 129 -31.18 -6.85 16.50
N ARG A 130 -30.57 -8.03 16.28
CA ARG A 130 -31.17 -9.08 15.45
C ARG A 130 -31.40 -10.31 16.34
N PRO A 131 -32.65 -10.80 16.47
CA PRO A 131 -32.93 -11.98 17.26
C PRO A 131 -32.29 -13.20 16.59
N VAL A 132 -31.35 -13.82 17.29
CA VAL A 132 -30.72 -15.09 16.88
C VAL A 132 -31.65 -16.22 17.31
N THR A 133 -32.20 -16.93 16.33
CA THR A 133 -32.92 -18.19 16.56
C THR A 133 -31.92 -19.25 17.05
N PRO A 134 -32.19 -19.98 18.15
CA PRO A 134 -31.31 -21.04 18.62
C PRO A 134 -31.56 -22.31 17.78
N GLY A 135 -30.51 -22.82 17.15
CA GLY A 135 -30.51 -24.11 16.45
C GLY A 135 -29.22 -24.88 16.76
N HIS A 136 -29.36 -25.91 17.59
CA HIS A 136 -28.57 -27.15 17.74
C HIS A 136 -27.49 -27.46 16.67
N ALA A 137 -26.39 -28.19 16.91
CA ALA A 137 -25.91 -29.02 18.02
C ALA A 137 -24.39 -29.28 17.85
N GLU A 138 -23.85 -30.07 18.76
CA GLU A 138 -22.45 -30.31 19.13
C GLU A 138 -21.54 -31.04 18.12
N ALA A 139 -20.25 -30.66 18.19
CA ALA A 139 -19.01 -31.46 18.09
C ALA A 139 -18.51 -32.00 16.71
N PRO A 140 -17.21 -32.40 16.57
CA PRO A 140 -15.99 -32.02 17.31
C PRO A 140 -14.82 -31.55 16.40
N THR A 141 -13.76 -31.10 17.05
CA THR A 141 -12.39 -30.81 16.57
C THR A 141 -11.74 -31.90 15.69
N GLY A 142 -10.96 -31.47 14.70
CA GLY A 142 -10.00 -32.29 13.96
C GLY A 142 -8.99 -31.43 13.19
N GLU A 143 -7.70 -31.70 13.41
CA GLU A 143 -6.50 -31.04 12.90
C GLU A 143 -6.27 -31.14 11.38
N ASP A 144 -5.34 -30.29 10.92
CA ASP A 144 -4.46 -30.43 9.75
C ASP A 144 -5.05 -30.61 8.34
N ARG A 145 -4.72 -29.63 7.47
CA ARG A 145 -3.77 -29.88 6.37
C ARG A 145 -3.41 -28.62 5.57
N THR A 146 -2.10 -28.41 5.49
CA THR A 146 -1.36 -27.83 4.37
C THR A 146 -1.76 -28.52 3.06
N GLY A 147 -1.98 -27.76 1.99
CA GLY A 147 -2.22 -28.33 0.66
C GLY A 147 -2.61 -27.28 -0.35
N GLN A 148 -1.64 -26.84 -1.16
CA GLN A 148 -1.91 -26.27 -2.47
C GLN A 148 -2.80 -27.24 -3.26
N GLN A 149 -3.86 -26.72 -3.88
CA GLN A 149 -4.30 -27.28 -5.16
C GLN A 149 -4.98 -26.21 -6.00
N GLU A 150 -4.37 -25.99 -7.17
CA GLU A 150 -5.02 -25.50 -8.37
C GLU A 150 -6.37 -26.20 -8.53
N THR A 151 -7.44 -25.41 -8.65
CA THR A 151 -8.70 -25.91 -9.19
C THR A 151 -9.06 -25.08 -10.39
N ALA A 152 -8.76 -25.67 -11.54
CA ALA A 152 -9.49 -25.43 -12.77
C ALA A 152 -10.97 -25.75 -12.57
N GLY A 153 -11.82 -24.95 -13.22
CA GLY A 153 -13.12 -25.39 -13.74
C GLY A 153 -14.23 -25.66 -12.73
N ALA A 154 -14.98 -24.61 -12.37
CA ALA A 154 -16.39 -24.75 -12.08
C ALA A 154 -17.15 -23.60 -12.76
N VAL A 155 -17.87 -24.00 -13.81
CA VAL A 155 -18.69 -23.19 -14.70
C VAL A 155 -19.86 -22.63 -13.91
N ILE A 156 -19.93 -21.30 -13.78
CA ILE A 156 -21.18 -20.60 -13.51
C ILE A 156 -21.57 -19.90 -14.81
N ALA A 157 -22.78 -20.22 -15.26
CA ALA A 157 -23.37 -19.84 -16.52
C ALA A 157 -23.34 -18.32 -16.75
N ALA A 158 -22.92 -17.96 -17.96
CA ALA A 158 -22.94 -16.62 -18.52
C ALA A 158 -24.38 -16.16 -18.86
N PRO A 159 -24.61 -14.85 -18.92
CA PRO A 159 -25.40 -14.27 -19.99
C PRO A 159 -24.46 -13.70 -21.08
N ALA A 160 -24.97 -13.79 -22.30
CA ALA A 160 -24.25 -13.64 -23.55
C ALA A 160 -23.77 -12.21 -23.86
N GLY A 161 -22.58 -12.12 -24.44
CA GLY A 161 -21.97 -10.94 -25.05
C GLY A 161 -20.52 -11.25 -25.45
N ALA A 162 -20.18 -11.12 -26.72
CA ALA A 162 -18.98 -11.69 -27.33
C ALA A 162 -17.64 -11.24 -26.72
N GLY A 163 -16.95 -12.14 -26.00
CA GLY A 163 -15.50 -12.41 -26.01
C GLY A 163 -14.43 -11.31 -25.82
N GLY A 164 -14.77 -10.03 -25.77
CA GLY A 164 -13.85 -8.90 -25.69
C GLY A 164 -14.12 -8.03 -24.47
N PHE A 165 -13.11 -7.28 -24.03
CA PHE A 165 -13.33 -6.18 -23.11
C PHE A 165 -13.95 -5.00 -23.88
N ASP A 166 -14.74 -4.20 -23.16
CA ASP A 166 -15.31 -2.95 -23.69
C ASP A 166 -14.23 -2.06 -24.33
N GLU A 167 -14.58 -1.33 -25.38
CA GLU A 167 -13.64 -0.46 -26.11
C GLU A 167 -13.01 0.59 -25.19
N HIS A 168 -13.78 1.15 -24.26
CA HIS A 168 -13.27 2.12 -23.29
C HIS A 168 -12.27 1.49 -22.35
N VAL A 169 -12.48 0.23 -21.92
CA VAL A 169 -11.53 -0.51 -21.09
C VAL A 169 -10.18 -0.65 -21.80
N ILE A 170 -10.19 -1.01 -23.09
CA ILE A 170 -8.99 -1.17 -23.90
C ILE A 170 -8.28 0.18 -24.07
N ARG A 171 -9.03 1.23 -24.45
CA ARG A 171 -8.54 2.60 -24.62
C ARG A 171 -7.87 3.14 -23.36
N LEU A 172 -8.51 2.99 -22.20
CA LEU A 172 -7.99 3.45 -20.91
C LEU A 172 -6.74 2.68 -20.46
N CYS A 173 -6.72 1.36 -20.68
CA CYS A 173 -5.53 0.56 -20.37
C CYS A 173 -4.34 0.96 -21.24
N ARG A 174 -4.59 1.26 -22.53
CA ARG A 174 -3.57 1.77 -23.45
C ARG A 174 -3.06 3.15 -23.00
N LEU A 175 -3.95 4.08 -22.68
CA LEU A 175 -3.58 5.41 -22.18
C LEU A 175 -2.69 5.32 -20.93
N GLN A 176 -3.10 4.52 -19.94
CA GLN A 176 -2.32 4.32 -18.71
C GLN A 176 -0.93 3.73 -19.00
N SER A 177 -0.85 2.79 -19.95
CA SER A 177 0.42 2.17 -20.37
C SER A 177 1.36 3.19 -21.03
N GLU A 178 0.83 3.99 -21.96
CA GLU A 178 1.59 5.02 -22.68
C GLU A 178 2.17 6.06 -21.71
N LEU A 179 1.35 6.59 -20.80
CA LEU A 179 1.81 7.55 -19.78
C LEU A 179 2.81 6.92 -18.80
N ALA A 180 2.56 5.69 -18.35
CA ALA A 180 3.47 4.98 -17.46
C ALA A 180 4.86 4.73 -18.08
N ARG A 181 4.92 4.51 -19.40
CA ARG A 181 6.17 4.33 -20.14
C ARG A 181 6.90 5.64 -20.34
N ALA A 182 6.17 6.69 -20.75
CA ALA A 182 6.73 8.02 -20.95
C ALA A 182 7.49 8.51 -19.69
N ARG A 183 6.89 8.36 -18.51
CA ARG A 183 7.53 8.78 -17.25
C ARG A 183 8.69 7.89 -16.78
N THR A 184 8.69 6.61 -17.15
CA THR A 184 9.75 5.65 -16.72
C THR A 184 10.85 5.49 -17.76
N ASN A 185 10.79 6.24 -18.87
CA ASN A 185 11.66 6.12 -20.03
C ASN A 185 11.82 4.66 -20.52
N GLN A 186 10.73 3.88 -20.44
CA GLN A 186 10.74 2.48 -20.87
C GLN A 186 10.33 2.37 -22.34
N ALA A 187 11.01 1.48 -23.07
CA ALA A 187 10.68 1.19 -24.46
C ALA A 187 9.23 0.69 -24.63
N SER A 188 8.65 0.95 -25.80
CA SER A 188 7.30 0.51 -26.18
C SER A 188 7.09 -1.01 -26.15
N SER A 189 8.18 -1.78 -26.19
CA SER A 189 8.21 -3.25 -26.08
C SER A 189 8.33 -3.76 -24.64
N SER A 190 8.39 -2.89 -23.62
CA SER A 190 8.52 -3.31 -22.22
C SER A 190 7.32 -4.17 -21.80
N ARG A 191 7.58 -5.47 -21.57
CA ARG A 191 6.59 -6.45 -21.09
C ARG A 191 5.95 -6.05 -19.77
N ARG A 192 6.66 -5.29 -18.94
CA ARG A 192 6.19 -4.87 -17.60
C ARG A 192 5.01 -3.91 -17.67
N LEU A 193 4.95 -3.07 -18.71
CA LEU A 193 3.95 -2.02 -18.86
C LEU A 193 3.01 -2.28 -20.04
N LEU A 194 3.00 -3.49 -20.61
CA LEU A 194 2.00 -3.84 -21.62
C LEU A 194 0.63 -4.06 -20.96
N PRO A 195 -0.47 -3.55 -21.55
CA PRO A 195 -1.82 -3.90 -21.13
C PRO A 195 -2.04 -5.40 -21.21
N THR A 196 -2.13 -6.06 -20.05
CA THR A 196 -2.42 -7.50 -19.98
C THR A 196 -3.91 -7.71 -19.77
N ARG A 197 -4.40 -8.95 -19.97
CA ARG A 197 -5.78 -9.32 -19.62
C ARG A 197 -6.15 -8.94 -18.17
N ARG A 198 -5.17 -9.01 -17.26
CA ARG A 198 -5.35 -8.63 -15.86
C ARG A 198 -5.61 -7.13 -15.68
N TRP A 199 -4.98 -6.28 -16.51
CA TRP A 199 -5.27 -4.84 -16.53
C TRP A 199 -6.68 -4.56 -17.03
N HIS A 200 -7.09 -5.21 -18.11
CA HIS A 200 -8.44 -5.05 -18.64
C HIS A 200 -9.50 -5.49 -17.63
N VAL A 201 -9.30 -6.61 -16.91
CA VAL A 201 -10.20 -7.02 -15.82
C VAL A 201 -10.25 -6.00 -14.69
N ALA A 202 -9.11 -5.40 -14.31
CA ALA A 202 -9.10 -4.37 -13.28
C ALA A 202 -9.88 -3.12 -13.72
N MET A 203 -9.71 -2.70 -14.97
CA MET A 203 -10.39 -1.52 -15.51
C MET A 203 -11.89 -1.76 -15.75
N ASP A 204 -12.27 -2.94 -16.26
CA ASP A 204 -13.68 -3.37 -16.37
C ASP A 204 -14.37 -3.31 -15.00
N ARG A 205 -13.72 -3.85 -13.96
CA ARG A 205 -14.28 -3.81 -12.61
C ARG A 205 -14.40 -2.38 -12.08
N LEU A 206 -13.44 -1.51 -12.38
CA LEU A 206 -13.49 -0.11 -11.98
C LEU A 206 -14.72 0.61 -12.60
N MET A 207 -15.04 0.30 -13.84
CA MET A 207 -16.21 0.88 -14.50
C MET A 207 -17.52 0.22 -14.06
N ARG A 208 -17.60 -1.10 -14.16
CA ARG A 208 -18.83 -1.88 -13.99
C ARG A 208 -19.23 -2.08 -12.53
N LEU A 209 -18.27 -2.35 -11.64
CA LEU A 209 -18.57 -2.62 -10.23
C LEU A 209 -18.45 -1.35 -9.39
N ASP A 210 -17.42 -0.55 -9.63
CA ASP A 210 -17.17 0.65 -8.83
C ASP A 210 -17.95 1.87 -9.38
N GLY A 211 -18.56 1.74 -10.57
CA GLY A 211 -19.54 2.69 -11.12
C GLY A 211 -18.96 3.94 -11.76
N TRP A 212 -17.66 3.95 -12.06
CA TRP A 212 -16.99 5.12 -12.65
C TRP A 212 -17.13 5.15 -14.16
N THR A 213 -17.46 6.31 -14.73
CA THR A 213 -17.56 6.46 -16.19
C THR A 213 -16.16 6.55 -16.83
N PRO A 214 -16.01 6.18 -18.12
CA PRO A 214 -14.74 6.23 -18.83
C PRO A 214 -14.02 7.58 -18.73
N GLU A 215 -14.78 8.68 -18.78
CA GLU A 215 -14.28 10.05 -18.74
C GLU A 215 -13.69 10.38 -17.36
N GLN A 216 -14.32 9.89 -16.29
CA GLN A 216 -13.84 10.07 -14.92
C GLN A 216 -12.52 9.32 -14.72
N VAL A 217 -12.44 8.10 -15.24
CA VAL A 217 -11.24 7.28 -15.18
C VAL A 217 -10.11 7.92 -15.99
N GLU A 218 -10.37 8.40 -17.20
CA GLU A 218 -9.39 9.13 -18.00
C GLU A 218 -8.88 10.39 -17.28
N HIS A 219 -9.77 11.16 -16.67
CA HIS A 219 -9.40 12.35 -15.92
C HIS A 219 -8.45 12.01 -14.76
N VAL A 220 -8.77 10.95 -13.99
CA VAL A 220 -7.92 10.48 -12.89
C VAL A 220 -6.57 10.00 -13.41
N ILE A 221 -6.52 9.25 -14.51
CA ILE A 221 -5.27 8.79 -15.13
C ILE A 221 -4.36 9.98 -15.46
N ARG A 222 -4.88 11.00 -16.13
CA ARG A 222 -4.13 12.21 -16.49
C ARG A 222 -3.72 13.04 -15.27
N TRP A 223 -4.54 13.06 -14.23
CA TRP A 223 -4.19 13.74 -12.97
C TRP A 223 -3.06 13.01 -12.23
N VAL A 224 -3.14 11.69 -12.10
CA VAL A 224 -2.10 10.86 -11.48
C VAL A 224 -0.76 11.03 -12.18
N ASP A 225 -0.77 11.13 -13.51
CA ASP A 225 0.44 11.32 -14.32
C ASP A 225 1.17 12.64 -14.02
N ARG A 226 0.43 13.73 -13.81
CA ARG A 226 1.00 15.04 -13.46
C ARG A 226 1.43 15.16 -12.00
N HIS A 227 0.98 14.27 -11.13
CA HIS A 227 1.19 14.39 -9.69
C HIS A 227 2.54 13.78 -9.27
N SER A 228 3.44 14.60 -8.73
CA SER A 228 4.82 14.22 -8.36
C SER A 228 4.91 12.99 -7.45
N PHE A 229 4.03 12.87 -6.45
CA PHE A 229 3.97 11.71 -5.55
C PHE A 229 3.32 10.47 -6.17
N TRP A 230 2.23 10.60 -6.95
CA TRP A 230 1.46 9.44 -7.40
C TRP A 230 1.96 8.85 -8.71
N ALA A 231 2.50 9.67 -9.61
CA ALA A 231 3.08 9.23 -10.87
C ALA A 231 4.08 8.07 -10.71
N PRO A 232 5.10 8.11 -9.81
CA PRO A 232 6.04 6.99 -9.66
C PRO A 232 5.40 5.72 -9.06
N ASN A 233 4.29 5.86 -8.32
CA ASN A 233 3.70 4.78 -7.53
C ASN A 233 2.57 4.02 -8.25
N VAL A 234 1.97 4.59 -9.29
CA VAL A 234 0.78 4.04 -9.96
C VAL A 234 1.10 3.62 -11.39
N LEU A 235 1.85 2.51 -11.53
CA LEU A 235 2.31 1.99 -12.82
C LEU A 235 1.31 1.10 -13.57
N THR A 236 0.29 0.58 -12.89
CA THR A 236 -0.60 -0.44 -13.45
C THR A 236 -2.07 -0.10 -13.19
N ALA A 237 -2.98 -0.65 -14.01
CA ALA A 237 -4.43 -0.49 -13.82
C ALA A 237 -4.93 -1.01 -12.46
N GLU A 238 -4.27 -2.01 -11.88
CA GLU A 238 -4.59 -2.53 -10.54
C GLU A 238 -4.24 -1.54 -9.43
N ALA A 239 -3.07 -0.91 -9.54
CA ALA A 239 -2.65 0.14 -8.61
C ALA A 239 -3.57 1.35 -8.73
N LEU A 240 -4.00 1.68 -9.95
CA LEU A 240 -4.98 2.74 -10.23
C LEU A 240 -6.29 2.46 -9.50
N ARG A 241 -6.90 1.28 -9.73
CA ARG A 241 -8.16 0.89 -9.08
C ARG A 241 -8.07 0.87 -7.56
N ARG A 242 -6.98 0.31 -7.00
CA ARG A 242 -6.76 0.21 -5.54
C ARG A 242 -6.83 1.57 -4.84
N HIS A 243 -6.37 2.62 -5.50
CA HIS A 243 -6.25 3.96 -4.93
C HIS A 243 -7.26 4.96 -5.50
N PHE A 244 -8.20 4.51 -6.35
CA PHE A 244 -9.10 5.37 -7.12
C PHE A 244 -9.91 6.32 -6.23
N ASP A 245 -10.51 5.81 -5.16
CA ASP A 245 -11.25 6.63 -4.18
C ASP A 245 -10.41 7.73 -3.55
N ARG A 246 -9.11 7.48 -3.36
CA ARG A 246 -8.19 8.48 -2.81
C ARG A 246 -7.88 9.56 -3.84
N PHE A 247 -7.74 9.20 -5.11
CA PHE A 247 -7.53 10.16 -6.20
C PHE A 247 -8.75 11.05 -6.38
N ALA A 248 -9.95 10.46 -6.44
CA ALA A 248 -11.19 11.23 -6.54
C ALA A 248 -11.35 12.21 -5.36
N ALA A 249 -10.97 11.80 -4.14
CA ALA A 249 -10.97 12.68 -2.98
C ALA A 249 -9.91 13.79 -3.06
N ALA A 250 -8.69 13.48 -3.51
CA ALA A 250 -7.60 14.43 -3.65
C ALA A 250 -7.89 15.50 -4.71
N ILE A 251 -8.37 15.08 -5.88
CA ILE A 251 -8.79 15.97 -6.98
C ILE A 251 -9.87 16.94 -6.49
N ASN A 252 -10.87 16.43 -5.75
CA ASN A 252 -11.90 17.27 -5.17
C ASN A 252 -11.38 18.24 -4.10
N ALA A 253 -10.37 17.84 -3.33
CA ALA A 253 -9.74 18.70 -2.32
C ALA A 253 -8.92 19.83 -2.97
N GLU A 254 -8.11 19.51 -3.98
CA GLU A 254 -7.32 20.50 -4.73
C GLU A 254 -8.22 21.58 -5.36
N ARG A 255 -9.39 21.19 -5.85
CA ARG A 255 -10.34 22.13 -6.48
C ARG A 255 -11.14 22.97 -5.50
N ARG A 256 -11.31 22.51 -4.26
CA ARG A 256 -11.95 23.28 -3.19
C ARG A 256 -10.99 24.29 -2.54
N GLY A 257 -9.69 24.21 -2.84
CA GLY A 257 -8.66 24.99 -2.16
C GLY A 257 -8.45 24.55 -0.71
N PRO A 258 -7.50 25.16 0.01
CA PRO A 258 -7.27 24.86 1.41
C PRO A 258 -8.55 25.13 2.20
N PRO A 259 -9.04 24.18 3.03
CA PRO A 259 -10.13 24.49 3.93
C PRO A 259 -9.68 25.61 4.88
N PRO A 260 -10.53 26.60 5.18
CA PRO A 260 -10.25 27.51 6.30
C PRO A 260 -10.01 26.68 7.56
N PRO A 261 -9.09 27.10 8.46
CA PRO A 261 -8.72 26.30 9.63
C PRO A 261 -9.97 25.97 10.45
N ALA A 262 -10.40 24.71 10.38
CA ALA A 262 -11.61 24.25 11.02
C ALA A 262 -11.33 23.95 12.50
N GLY A 263 -12.09 24.61 13.38
CA GLY A 263 -12.11 24.32 14.82
C GLY A 263 -12.57 22.89 15.14
N PRO A 264 -12.41 22.45 16.40
CA PRO A 264 -12.34 21.04 16.83
C PRO A 264 -13.62 20.18 16.72
N ALA A 265 -14.69 20.61 16.04
CA ALA A 265 -16.02 20.00 16.21
C ALA A 265 -16.55 19.08 15.08
N ALA A 266 -15.85 18.88 13.96
CA ALA A 266 -16.47 18.22 12.79
C ALA A 266 -15.86 16.85 12.44
N ILE A 267 -15.87 15.91 13.39
CA ILE A 267 -15.53 14.51 13.14
C ILE A 267 -16.71 13.67 13.61
N HIS A 268 -17.68 13.37 12.74
CA HIS A 268 -18.38 12.08 12.68
C HIS A 268 -19.30 12.06 11.44
N ASP A 269 -19.45 10.86 10.86
CA ASP A 269 -20.26 10.48 9.70
C ASP A 269 -19.67 10.72 8.28
N ARG A 270 -18.88 9.75 7.74
CA ARG A 270 -18.16 9.92 6.45
C ARG A 270 -17.98 8.67 5.57
N GLY A 271 -18.81 7.65 5.70
CA GLY A 271 -18.67 6.42 4.90
C GLY A 271 -19.45 6.44 3.58
N ALA A 272 -20.75 6.20 3.66
CA ALA A 272 -21.63 6.02 2.51
C ALA A 272 -22.11 7.35 1.90
N ALA A 273 -22.51 8.32 2.74
CA ALA A 273 -22.93 9.65 2.29
C ALA A 273 -21.80 10.41 1.58
N ARG A 274 -20.54 10.16 1.94
CA ARG A 274 -19.38 10.76 1.27
C ARG A 274 -19.15 10.18 -0.13
N ARG A 275 -19.39 8.88 -0.34
CA ARG A 275 -19.31 8.25 -1.67
C ARG A 275 -20.42 8.75 -2.58
N ALA A 276 -21.67 8.80 -2.10
CA ALA A 276 -22.80 9.32 -2.86
C ALA A 276 -22.65 10.82 -3.20
N ARG A 277 -22.18 11.65 -2.24
CA ARG A 277 -21.93 13.08 -2.49
C ARG A 277 -20.71 13.32 -3.39
N ALA A 278 -19.65 12.53 -3.28
CA ALA A 278 -18.50 12.63 -4.17
C ALA A 278 -18.84 12.20 -5.60
N ALA A 279 -19.61 11.11 -5.76
CA ALA A 279 -20.09 10.67 -7.06
C ALA A 279 -21.09 11.66 -7.69
N ALA A 280 -22.04 12.19 -6.91
CA ALA A 280 -22.99 13.20 -7.38
C ALA A 280 -22.30 14.53 -7.77
N ALA A 281 -21.37 15.02 -6.95
CA ALA A 281 -20.61 16.23 -7.25
C ALA A 281 -19.66 16.05 -8.45
N PHE A 282 -19.18 14.83 -8.69
CA PHE A 282 -18.36 14.52 -9.87
C PHE A 282 -19.21 14.32 -11.14
N ALA A 283 -20.42 13.77 -11.02
CA ALA A 283 -21.36 13.64 -12.13
C ALA A 283 -21.85 15.01 -12.66
N GLU A 284 -22.00 15.99 -11.77
CA GLU A 284 -22.35 17.37 -12.17
C GLU A 284 -21.22 18.08 -12.92
N LEU A 285 -19.98 17.65 -12.69
CA LEU A 285 -18.76 18.24 -13.21
C LEU A 285 -18.37 17.77 -14.62
N VAL A 286 -18.89 16.62 -15.07
CA VAL A 286 -18.64 16.06 -16.41
C VAL A 286 -19.84 16.32 -17.35
N ARG A 287 -20.86 17.08 -16.92
CA ARG A 287 -21.92 17.52 -17.84
C ARG A 287 -21.30 18.37 -18.96
N PRO A 288 -21.51 18.02 -20.25
CA PRO A 288 -21.21 18.95 -21.32
C PRO A 288 -22.05 20.21 -21.09
N ALA A 289 -21.43 21.39 -21.26
CA ALA A 289 -22.13 22.66 -21.18
C ALA A 289 -23.36 22.61 -22.11
N PRO A 290 -24.51 23.19 -21.72
CA PRO A 290 -25.64 23.26 -22.62
C PRO A 290 -25.18 23.98 -23.90
N VAL A 291 -25.41 23.33 -25.04
CA VAL A 291 -25.25 23.94 -26.36
C VAL A 291 -26.15 25.17 -26.34
N ILE A 292 -25.54 26.36 -26.31
CA ILE A 292 -26.26 27.59 -26.55
C ILE A 292 -26.70 27.49 -28.01
N GLU A 293 -27.94 27.06 -28.24
CA GLU A 293 -28.60 27.25 -29.52
C GLU A 293 -28.52 28.75 -29.81
N GLN A 294 -27.71 29.09 -30.81
CA GLN A 294 -27.62 30.43 -31.33
C GLN A 294 -29.04 30.82 -31.74
N LEU A 295 -29.59 31.79 -31.02
CA LEU A 295 -30.77 32.53 -31.42
C LEU A 295 -30.46 33.20 -32.76
N GLU A 296 -30.72 32.49 -33.85
CA GLU A 296 -31.03 33.08 -35.15
C GLU A 296 -32.33 33.86 -34.98
N GLY A 297 -32.19 35.11 -34.55
CA GLY A 297 -33.23 36.13 -34.53
C GLY A 297 -32.84 37.26 -35.47
N SER A 298 -32.90 36.99 -36.77
CA SER A 298 -32.98 38.01 -37.79
C SER A 298 -34.27 38.81 -37.59
N GLU A 299 -34.20 40.04 -37.11
CA GLU A 299 -35.26 41.01 -37.32
C GLU A 299 -34.68 42.27 -37.98
N SER A 300 -34.98 42.34 -39.27
CA SER A 300 -35.09 43.55 -40.06
C SER A 300 -35.73 44.70 -39.27
N ARG A 301 -35.16 45.89 -39.41
CA ARG A 301 -35.97 47.12 -39.39
C ARG A 301 -35.48 48.08 -40.45
N ASP A 302 -36.15 47.99 -41.58
CA ASP A 302 -36.32 49.05 -42.55
C ASP A 302 -37.18 50.19 -41.98
N VAL A 303 -36.76 51.41 -42.33
CA VAL A 303 -37.57 52.56 -42.79
C VAL A 303 -38.69 53.09 -41.88
N ALA A 304 -38.48 54.32 -41.37
CA ALA A 304 -39.23 55.52 -41.75
C ALA A 304 -38.51 56.79 -41.27
#